data_AF-A0A8T9Q2Y3-F1
#
_entry.id   AF-A0A8T9Q2Y3-F1
#
_cell.length_a   1.000
_cell.length_b   1.000
_cell.length_c   1.000
_cell.angle_alpha   90.00
_cell.angle_beta   90.00
_cell.angle_gamma   90.00
#
_symmetry.space_group_name_H-M   'P 1'
#
loop_
_entity.id
_entity.type
_entity.pdbx_description
1 polymer ?
#
loop_
_entity_poly.entity_id
_entity_poly.type
_entity_poly.pdbx_seq_one_letter_code
_entity_poly.pdbx_strand_id
1 'polypeptide(L)'
;MLTSSSTLKTSVLIALATLFTLSAKAQQEVSVDQFTGTASVSIPLTAATIQGVTVPIGLTYTATGLQADDQGGIVGVGWSLSGVPHLSREVRGLRLGRSWQQKRHAVVNDDFEHGDHTWDALFNQITTPFW
;
A
#
# COMPACT_ATOMS: atom_id res chain seq x y z
N MET A 1 -52.65 20.40 -34.69
CA MET A 1 -52.74 19.68 -33.41
C MET A 1 -51.88 20.42 -32.39
N LEU A 2 -52.52 21.19 -31.49
CA LEU A 2 -51.83 22.03 -30.50
C LEU A 2 -51.56 21.18 -29.26
N THR A 3 -50.29 20.94 -28.93
CA THR A 3 -49.91 20.25 -27.69
C THR A 3 -50.35 21.08 -26.49
N SER A 4 -51.08 20.48 -25.54
CA SER A 4 -51.64 21.17 -24.36
C SER A 4 -50.53 21.73 -23.45
N SER A 5 -50.79 22.85 -22.77
CA SER A 5 -49.82 23.53 -21.90
C SER A 5 -49.30 22.65 -20.74
N SER A 6 -50.02 21.59 -20.39
CA SER A 6 -49.64 20.62 -19.36
C SER A 6 -48.53 19.68 -19.82
N THR A 7 -48.53 19.24 -21.08
CA THR A 7 -47.52 18.30 -21.62
C THR A 7 -46.17 18.98 -21.80
N LEU A 8 -46.18 20.29 -22.08
CA LEU A 8 -44.97 21.08 -22.27
C LEU A 8 -44.22 21.28 -20.94
N LYS A 9 -44.95 21.49 -19.84
CA LYS A 9 -44.38 21.62 -18.49
C LYS A 9 -43.74 20.34 -18.00
N THR A 10 -44.38 19.19 -18.20
CA THR A 10 -43.85 17.89 -17.79
C THR A 10 -42.57 17.53 -18.54
N SER A 11 -42.48 17.81 -19.85
CA SER A 11 -41.26 17.55 -20.61
C SER A 11 -40.09 18.44 -20.17
N VAL A 12 -40.36 19.70 -19.83
CA VAL A 12 -39.35 20.63 -19.30
C VAL A 12 -38.85 20.19 -17.93
N LEU A 13 -39.75 19.73 -17.04
CA LEU A 13 -39.39 19.24 -15.71
C LEU A 13 -38.53 17.97 -15.77
N ILE A 14 -38.86 17.04 -16.68
CA ILE A 14 -38.06 15.82 -16.88
C ILE A 14 -36.69 16.17 -17.46
N ALA A 15 -36.61 17.09 -18.44
CA ALA A 15 -35.35 17.54 -19.01
C ALA A 15 -34.43 18.21 -17.97
N LEU A 16 -34.99 19.00 -17.06
CA LEU A 16 -34.25 19.60 -15.94
C LEU A 16 -33.75 18.54 -14.94
N ALA A 17 -34.58 17.52 -14.64
CA ALA A 17 -34.21 16.45 -13.73
C ALA A 17 -33.09 15.56 -14.29
N THR A 18 -33.11 15.26 -15.60
CA THR A 18 -32.03 14.51 -16.25
C THR A 18 -30.74 15.31 -16.36
N LEU A 19 -30.81 16.62 -16.66
CA LEU A 19 -29.66 17.52 -16.65
C LEU A 19 -29.02 17.63 -15.27
N PHE A 20 -29.82 17.66 -14.20
CA PHE A 20 -29.31 17.71 -12.82
C PHE A 20 -28.62 16.38 -12.41
N THR A 21 -29.11 15.25 -12.92
CA THR A 21 -28.51 13.92 -12.64
C THR A 21 -27.22 13.69 -13.42
N LEU A 22 -27.05 14.32 -14.58
CA LEU A 22 -25.81 14.32 -15.36
C LEU A 22 -24.74 15.25 -14.77
N SER A 23 -24.57 15.25 -13.44
CA SER A 23 -23.29 15.67 -12.88
C SER A 23 -22.28 14.58 -13.21
N ALA A 24 -21.51 14.79 -14.28
CA ALA A 24 -20.39 13.95 -14.62
C ALA A 24 -19.50 13.80 -13.36
N LYS A 25 -19.30 12.57 -12.89
CA LYS A 25 -18.25 12.29 -11.92
C LYS A 25 -16.94 12.58 -12.63
N ALA A 26 -16.41 13.78 -12.43
CA ALA A 26 -15.11 14.16 -12.95
C ALA A 26 -14.10 13.14 -12.43
N GLN A 27 -13.35 12.52 -13.35
CA GLN A 27 -12.22 11.70 -12.99
C GLN A 27 -11.27 12.54 -12.15
N GLN A 28 -10.88 12.03 -10.98
CA GLN A 28 -10.01 12.75 -10.05
C GLN A 28 -8.76 13.20 -10.80
N GLU A 29 -8.50 14.51 -10.81
CA GLU A 29 -7.37 15.08 -11.53
C GLU A 29 -6.08 14.51 -10.96
N VAL A 30 -5.36 13.74 -11.79
CA VAL A 30 -4.10 13.13 -11.39
C VAL A 30 -3.01 14.18 -11.57
N SER A 31 -2.40 14.62 -10.47
CA SER A 31 -1.28 15.55 -10.53
C SER A 31 -0.09 14.87 -11.19
N VAL A 32 0.43 15.48 -12.25
CA VAL A 32 1.65 15.05 -12.94
C VAL A 32 2.73 16.08 -12.66
N ASP A 33 3.90 15.60 -12.23
CA ASP A 33 5.09 16.44 -12.17
C ASP A 33 5.54 16.78 -13.61
N GLN A 34 5.52 18.05 -13.95
CA GLN A 34 5.85 18.53 -15.30
C GLN A 34 7.34 18.39 -15.65
N PHE A 35 8.22 18.27 -14.65
CA PHE A 35 9.66 18.11 -14.88
C PHE A 35 10.05 16.64 -15.08
N THR A 36 9.46 15.73 -14.30
CA THR A 36 9.79 14.29 -14.36
C THR A 36 8.79 13.46 -15.17
N GLY A 37 7.61 14.00 -15.49
CA GLY A 37 6.52 13.27 -16.11
C GLY A 37 5.83 12.27 -15.17
N THR A 38 6.18 12.28 -13.87
CA THR A 38 5.68 11.30 -12.90
C THR A 38 4.27 11.67 -12.48
N ALA A 39 3.31 10.77 -12.73
CA ALA A 39 1.95 10.90 -12.23
C ALA A 39 1.86 10.34 -10.80
N SER A 40 1.22 11.09 -9.90
CA SER A 40 0.97 10.64 -8.51
C SER A 40 -0.52 10.67 -8.22
N VAL A 41 -1.06 9.53 -7.74
CA VAL A 41 -2.47 9.40 -7.36
C VAL A 41 -2.52 9.07 -5.86
N SER A 42 -3.23 9.89 -5.08
CA SER A 42 -3.45 9.65 -3.66
C SER A 42 -4.92 9.37 -3.37
N ILE A 43 -5.21 8.18 -2.85
CA ILE A 43 -6.55 7.71 -2.50
C ILE A 43 -6.62 7.55 -0.98
N PRO A 44 -7.25 8.48 -0.25
CA PRO A 44 -7.49 8.31 1.18
C PRO A 44 -8.50 7.18 1.40
N LEU A 45 -8.19 6.24 2.30
CA LEU A 45 -9.08 5.12 2.62
C LEU A 45 -9.85 5.41 3.90
N THR A 46 -9.13 5.70 4.98
CA THR A 46 -9.72 5.99 6.30
C THR A 46 -8.70 6.73 7.17
N ALA A 47 -9.13 7.21 8.33
CA ALA A 47 -8.24 7.72 9.35
C ALA A 47 -8.45 6.92 10.64
N ALA A 48 -7.38 6.35 11.19
CA ALA A 48 -7.42 5.63 12.44
C ALA A 48 -6.99 6.56 13.58
N THR A 49 -7.78 6.62 14.66
CA THR A 49 -7.42 7.40 15.86
C THR A 49 -6.92 6.45 16.93
N ILE A 50 -5.67 6.62 17.35
CA ILE A 50 -5.04 5.82 18.40
C ILE A 50 -4.51 6.78 19.47
N GLN A 51 -4.99 6.66 20.70
CA GLN A 51 -4.53 7.48 21.84
C GLN A 51 -4.58 9.00 21.57
N GLY A 52 -5.58 9.47 20.81
CA GLY A 52 -5.74 10.88 20.45
C GLY A 52 -4.93 11.35 19.22
N VAL A 53 -4.12 10.47 18.62
CA VAL A 53 -3.40 10.75 17.38
C VAL A 53 -4.17 10.16 16.20
N THR A 54 -4.53 11.01 15.24
CA THR A 54 -5.19 10.60 14.00
C THR A 54 -4.14 10.30 12.93
N VAL A 55 -4.06 9.03 12.52
CA VAL A 55 -3.19 8.57 11.44
C VAL A 55 -4.04 8.34 10.18
N PRO A 56 -3.85 9.13 9.11
CA PRO A 56 -4.52 8.87 7.85
C PRO A 56 -3.93 7.63 7.19
N ILE A 57 -4.81 6.73 6.77
CA ILE A 57 -4.50 5.52 6.00
C ILE A 57 -4.94 5.77 4.56
N GLY A 58 -3.99 5.67 3.63
CA GLY A 58 -4.23 5.96 2.23
C GLY A 58 -3.30 5.18 1.31
N LEU A 59 -3.73 5.02 0.06
CA LEU A 59 -2.95 4.43 -1.01
C LEU A 59 -2.36 5.52 -1.89
N THR A 60 -1.09 5.38 -2.24
CA THR A 60 -0.42 6.27 -3.19
C THR A 60 0.17 5.46 -4.33
N TYR A 61 -0.24 5.77 -5.56
CA TYR A 61 0.37 5.24 -6.78
C TYR A 61 1.36 6.25 -7.35
N THR A 62 2.53 5.78 -7.76
CA THR A 62 3.55 6.62 -8.40
C THR A 62 3.97 6.01 -9.74
N ALA A 63 3.73 6.74 -10.81
CA ALA A 63 4.00 6.29 -12.18
C ALA A 63 5.43 6.64 -12.62
N THR A 64 6.44 5.94 -12.08
CA THR A 64 7.86 6.12 -12.46
C THR A 64 8.33 5.17 -13.58
N GLY A 65 7.41 4.39 -14.15
CA GLY A 65 7.73 3.27 -15.04
C GLY A 65 8.02 2.01 -14.22
N LEU A 66 7.35 0.91 -14.56
CA LEU A 66 7.48 -0.37 -13.86
C LEU A 66 8.31 -1.34 -14.70
N GLN A 67 9.31 -1.97 -14.10
CA GLN A 67 10.08 -3.05 -14.71
C GLN A 67 9.42 -4.40 -14.42
N ALA A 68 9.67 -5.39 -15.29
CA ALA A 68 9.07 -6.73 -15.13
C ALA A 68 9.51 -7.44 -13.83
N ASP A 69 10.64 -7.03 -13.26
CA ASP A 69 11.20 -7.57 -12.01
C ASP A 69 10.92 -6.67 -10.80
N ASP A 70 10.07 -5.64 -10.94
CA ASP A 70 9.69 -4.81 -9.80
C ASP A 70 8.84 -5.62 -8.82
N GLN A 71 9.40 -5.87 -7.65
CA GLN A 71 8.68 -6.54 -6.57
C GLN A 71 7.74 -5.56 -5.89
N GLY A 72 6.44 -5.83 -6.01
CA GLY A 72 5.40 -5.05 -5.36
C GLY A 72 5.36 -5.32 -3.86
N GLY A 73 4.97 -4.30 -3.09
CA GLY A 73 4.61 -4.47 -1.69
C GLY A 73 3.25 -5.20 -1.56
N ILE A 74 2.71 -5.20 -0.34
CA ILE A 74 1.41 -5.82 -0.01
C ILE A 74 0.21 -5.28 -0.82
N VAL A 75 0.35 -4.11 -1.44
CA VAL A 75 -0.67 -3.44 -2.24
C VAL A 75 -0.38 -3.49 -3.75
N GLY A 76 0.64 -4.24 -4.14
CA GLY A 76 1.05 -4.39 -5.54
C GLY A 76 2.17 -3.46 -5.97
N VAL A 77 2.62 -3.64 -7.21
CA VAL A 77 3.71 -2.88 -7.82
C VAL A 77 3.25 -1.44 -8.10
N GLY A 78 4.10 -0.46 -7.79
CA GLY A 78 3.79 0.97 -8.00
C GLY A 78 2.83 1.59 -6.98
N TRP A 79 2.24 0.77 -6.10
CA TRP A 79 1.38 1.22 -5.00
C TRP A 79 2.13 1.20 -3.68
N SER A 80 1.87 2.21 -2.85
CA SER A 80 2.35 2.29 -1.48
C SER A 80 1.18 2.52 -0.52
N LEU A 81 1.19 1.81 0.61
CA LEU A 81 0.23 1.97 1.69
C LEU A 81 0.83 2.86 2.78
N SER A 82 0.16 3.95 3.07
CA SER A 82 0.53 4.90 4.12
C SER A 82 -0.30 4.66 5.39
N GLY A 83 0.25 5.04 6.54
CA GLY A 83 -0.47 4.98 7.83
C GLY A 83 -0.45 3.61 8.51
N VAL A 84 0.32 2.65 7.98
CA VAL A 84 0.47 1.31 8.58
C VAL A 84 1.87 1.14 9.17
N PRO A 85 2.00 0.64 10.42
CA PRO A 85 3.30 0.34 11.00
C PRO A 85 3.95 -0.85 10.27
N HIS A 86 5.25 -0.78 9.99
CA HIS A 86 6.01 -1.91 9.49
C HIS A 86 7.37 -1.98 10.20
N LEU A 87 7.87 -3.20 10.38
CA LEU A 87 9.21 -3.47 10.91
C LEU A 87 10.07 -4.03 9.77
N SER A 88 11.17 -3.37 9.45
CA SER A 88 12.13 -3.85 8.46
C SER A 88 13.46 -4.22 9.13
N ARG A 89 14.04 -5.36 8.72
CA ARG A 89 15.39 -5.78 9.12
C ARG A 89 16.21 -6.00 7.87
N GLU A 90 17.26 -5.22 7.70
CA GLU A 90 18.25 -5.40 6.65
C GLU A 90 19.52 -6.02 7.26
N VAL A 91 19.89 -7.24 6.86
CA VAL A 91 21.14 -7.87 7.30
C VAL A 91 22.25 -7.47 6.34
N ARG A 92 23.06 -6.48 6.73
CA ARG A 92 24.23 -6.06 5.97
C ARG A 92 25.45 -6.89 6.36
N GLY A 93 25.87 -7.78 5.47
CA GLY A 93 27.14 -8.50 5.56
C GLY A 93 27.04 -9.91 6.13
N LEU A 94 26.84 -10.90 5.25
CA LEU A 94 27.53 -12.17 5.46
C LEU A 94 28.98 -11.89 5.07
N ARG A 95 29.88 -11.87 6.06
CA ARG A 95 31.32 -11.64 5.87
C ARG A 95 31.81 -12.52 4.72
N LEU A 96 32.01 -11.92 3.55
CA LEU A 96 32.51 -12.61 2.37
C LEU A 96 33.93 -13.05 2.67
N GLY A 97 34.12 -14.35 2.86
CA GLY A 97 35.43 -14.96 3.06
C GLY A 97 35.44 -15.91 4.25
N ARG A 98 35.50 -17.21 3.91
CA ARG A 98 35.80 -18.38 4.76
C ARG A 98 34.61 -19.14 5.37
N SER A 99 33.67 -19.64 4.56
CA SER A 99 32.82 -20.76 5.04
C SER A 99 32.45 -21.83 4.00
N TRP A 100 32.50 -21.54 2.69
CA TRP A 100 32.09 -22.51 1.67
C TRP A 100 33.06 -23.69 1.44
N GLN A 101 34.33 -23.60 1.90
CA GLN A 101 35.30 -24.71 1.81
C GLN A 101 35.31 -25.59 3.06
N GLN A 102 34.97 -25.04 4.23
CA GLN A 102 34.99 -25.79 5.49
C GLN A 102 33.80 -26.75 5.62
N LYS A 103 32.68 -26.44 4.94
CA LYS A 103 31.49 -27.29 4.88
C LYS A 103 31.63 -28.58 4.06
N ARG A 104 32.74 -28.82 3.35
CA ARG A 104 32.88 -30.04 2.50
C ARG A 104 33.50 -31.24 3.22
N HIS A 105 34.08 -31.06 4.41
CA HIS A 105 34.82 -32.13 5.11
C HIS A 105 34.42 -32.38 6.56
N ALA A 106 33.54 -31.56 7.16
CA ALA A 106 32.94 -31.85 8.45
C ALA A 106 31.49 -32.32 8.26
N VAL A 107 31.33 -33.52 7.70
CA VAL A 107 30.17 -34.36 8.02
C VAL A 107 30.53 -35.08 9.32
N VAL A 108 30.54 -34.33 10.41
CA VAL A 108 30.59 -34.85 11.78
C VAL A 108 29.60 -34.01 12.57
N ASN A 109 28.69 -34.69 13.25
CA ASN A 109 27.42 -34.20 13.77
C ASN A 109 27.54 -33.35 15.04
N ASP A 110 28.39 -32.32 15.12
CA ASP A 110 28.74 -31.77 16.46
C ASP A 110 28.68 -30.24 16.66
N ASP A 111 27.82 -29.47 15.95
CA ASP A 111 27.74 -28.00 16.21
C ASP A 111 26.31 -27.45 16.45
N PHE A 112 25.34 -28.26 16.86
CA PHE A 112 24.02 -27.76 17.31
C PHE A 112 23.81 -27.87 18.83
N GLU A 113 24.86 -27.72 19.63
CA GLU A 113 24.69 -27.54 21.08
C GLU A 113 25.75 -26.56 21.59
N HIS A 114 25.36 -25.27 21.72
CA HIS A 114 25.81 -24.26 22.71
C HIS A 114 25.74 -22.83 22.12
N GLY A 115 24.51 -22.36 21.94
CA GLY A 115 24.18 -20.97 21.58
C GLY A 115 22.91 -20.56 22.32
N ASP A 116 23.12 -20.16 23.58
CA ASP A 116 22.26 -19.43 24.52
C ASP A 116 20.74 -19.30 24.27
N HIS A 117 19.99 -19.74 25.28
CA HIS A 117 18.52 -19.66 25.47
C HIS A 117 17.94 -18.22 25.52
N THR A 118 18.70 -17.22 25.06
CA THR A 118 18.39 -15.79 25.14
C THR A 118 17.47 -15.33 24.00
N TRP A 119 17.59 -15.94 22.81
CA TRP A 119 16.79 -15.55 21.64
C TRP A 119 15.33 -16.01 21.73
N ASP A 120 15.09 -17.22 22.22
CA ASP A 120 13.72 -17.75 22.39
C ASP A 120 12.91 -16.94 23.41
N ALA A 121 13.58 -16.42 24.44
CA ALA A 121 12.96 -15.55 25.44
C ALA A 121 12.58 -14.16 24.88
N LEU A 122 13.41 -13.60 24.00
CA LEU A 122 13.16 -12.29 23.39
C LEU A 122 12.05 -12.36 22.32
N PHE A 123 12.02 -13.41 21.50
CA PHE A 123 10.94 -13.56 20.51
C PHE A 123 9.58 -13.80 21.15
N ASN A 124 9.52 -14.55 22.27
CA ASN A 124 8.26 -14.73 23.01
C ASN A 124 7.75 -13.44 23.68
N GLN A 125 8.62 -12.49 24.04
CA GLN A 125 8.16 -11.19 24.57
C GLN A 125 7.52 -10.29 23.50
N ILE A 126 7.87 -10.49 22.23
CA ILE A 126 7.35 -9.68 21.10
C ILE A 126 6.03 -10.28 20.56
N THR A 127 5.81 -11.58 20.76
CA THR A 127 4.66 -12.31 20.19
C THR A 127 3.49 -12.51 21.15
N THR A 128 3.59 -12.15 22.43
CA THR A 128 2.41 -12.16 23.31
C THR A 128 1.46 -11.03 22.95
N PRO A 129 0.19 -11.32 22.60
CA PRO A 129 -0.77 -10.27 22.24
C PRO A 129 -1.11 -9.41 23.47
N PHE A 130 -1.06 -8.10 23.31
CA PHE A 130 -1.52 -7.13 24.31
C PHE A 130 -3.04 -7.16 24.35
N TRP A 131 -3.61 -7.95 25.26
CA TRP A 131 -4.98 -7.79 25.76
C TRP A 131 -4.91 -7.52 27.25
#